data_AF-A0A9D1Z9S3-F1
#
_entry.id   AF-A0A9D1Z9S3-F1
#
_cell.length_a   1.000
_cell.length_b   1.000
_cell.length_c   1.000
_cell.angle_alpha   90.00
_cell.angle_beta   90.00
_cell.angle_gamma   90.00
#
_symmetry.space_group_name_H-M   'P 1'
#
loop_
_entity.id
_entity.type
_entity.pdbx_description
1 polymer ?
#
loop_
_entity_poly.entity_id
_entity_poly.type
_entity_poly.pdbx_seq_one_letter_code
_entity_poly.pdbx_strand_id
1 'polypeptide(L)'
;MADDFSEWASDAPLRTPDGLSEIVTAAGVAVSAIERNEMLAYASRTFVGAHEPLLRRILAGYQSAKRLQLLGMAGYVVAALVVLAVVLALPLQMEAELKAIAWAGVAALAFIAFIPAWILLCNHVLVPDWNTYATWCRRRDRKGLGFADLYKSLGMNYPPARDRSVD
;
A
#
# COMPACT_ATOMS: atom_id res chain seq x y z
N MET A 1 -5.38 17.47 -22.72
CA MET A 1 -4.72 16.89 -21.53
C MET A 1 -5.76 16.50 -20.47
N ALA A 2 -6.95 16.09 -20.92
CA ALA A 2 -8.00 15.48 -20.09
C ALA A 2 -8.50 14.16 -20.73
N ASP A 3 -7.81 13.70 -21.77
CA ASP A 3 -8.33 12.71 -22.72
C ASP A 3 -7.82 11.28 -22.42
N ASP A 4 -6.70 11.13 -21.69
CA ASP A 4 -6.12 9.82 -21.30
C ASP A 4 -6.94 9.06 -20.24
N PHE A 5 -7.77 9.77 -19.45
CA PHE A 5 -8.59 9.14 -18.41
C PHE A 5 -9.88 8.53 -18.98
N SER A 6 -10.38 9.09 -20.07
CA SER A 6 -11.61 8.68 -20.76
C SER A 6 -11.42 7.37 -21.53
N GLU A 7 -10.25 7.19 -22.12
CA GLU A 7 -9.90 6.00 -22.91
C GLU A 7 -9.78 4.75 -22.00
N TRP A 8 -9.27 4.93 -20.77
CA TRP A 8 -9.14 3.85 -19.79
C TRP A 8 -10.49 3.36 -19.24
N ALA A 9 -11.52 4.22 -19.24
CA ALA A 9 -12.85 3.88 -18.74
C ALA A 9 -13.73 3.18 -19.80
N SER A 10 -13.45 3.39 -21.10
CA SER A 10 -14.29 2.86 -22.18
C SER A 10 -13.96 1.41 -22.58
N ASP A 11 -12.76 0.93 -22.28
CA ASP A 11 -12.31 -0.45 -22.59
C ASP A 11 -12.59 -1.46 -21.47
N ALA A 12 -13.21 -1.01 -20.37
CA ALA A 12 -13.63 -1.92 -19.32
C ALA A 12 -14.84 -2.74 -19.82
N PRO A 13 -14.74 -4.08 -19.94
CA PRO A 13 -15.86 -4.89 -20.37
C PRO A 13 -17.01 -4.72 -19.37
N LEU A 14 -18.14 -4.19 -19.86
CA LEU A 14 -19.42 -4.14 -19.17
C LEU A 14 -19.87 -5.57 -18.83
N ARG A 15 -19.40 -6.10 -17.71
CA ARG A 15 -19.90 -7.34 -17.11
C ARG A 15 -20.98 -6.99 -16.10
N THR A 16 -22.18 -7.47 -16.39
CA THR A 16 -23.41 -7.32 -15.62
C THR A 16 -23.23 -7.82 -14.17
N PRO A 17 -23.94 -7.20 -13.21
CA PRO A 17 -23.74 -7.43 -11.79
C PRO A 17 -24.53 -8.66 -11.33
N ASP A 18 -23.93 -9.45 -10.44
CA ASP A 18 -24.54 -10.01 -9.21
C ASP A 18 -23.59 -11.07 -8.63
N GLY A 19 -23.11 -10.87 -7.39
CA GLY A 19 -22.37 -11.87 -6.61
C GLY A 19 -20.83 -11.83 -6.61
N LEU A 20 -20.19 -10.98 -7.41
CA LEU A 20 -18.72 -10.98 -7.60
C LEU A 20 -17.90 -10.08 -6.66
N SER A 21 -18.52 -9.28 -5.79
CA SER A 21 -17.77 -8.29 -4.99
C SER A 21 -16.75 -8.93 -4.05
N GLU A 22 -17.09 -10.01 -3.35
CA GLU A 22 -16.17 -10.70 -2.43
C GLU A 22 -15.07 -11.46 -3.18
N ILE A 23 -15.40 -12.11 -4.31
CA ILE A 23 -14.42 -12.87 -5.11
C ILE A 23 -13.46 -11.92 -5.82
N VAL A 24 -13.94 -10.77 -6.33
CA VAL A 24 -13.11 -9.72 -6.93
C VAL A 24 -12.22 -9.06 -5.88
N THR A 25 -12.71 -8.88 -4.66
CA THR A 25 -11.90 -8.32 -3.56
C THR A 25 -10.83 -9.32 -3.12
N ALA A 26 -11.15 -10.60 -2.96
CA ALA A 26 -10.19 -11.64 -2.59
C ALA A 26 -9.14 -11.87 -3.70
N ALA A 27 -9.56 -11.92 -4.96
CA ALA A 27 -8.66 -12.02 -6.10
C ALA A 27 -7.78 -10.77 -6.25
N GLY A 28 -8.34 -9.57 -6.05
CA GLY A 28 -7.58 -8.32 -6.07
C GLY A 28 -6.54 -8.23 -4.95
N VAL A 29 -6.88 -8.69 -3.74
CA VAL A 29 -5.95 -8.78 -2.61
C VAL A 29 -4.86 -9.83 -2.89
N ALA A 30 -5.21 -10.99 -3.44
CA ALA A 30 -4.26 -12.03 -3.80
C ALA A 30 -3.29 -11.57 -4.89
N VAL A 31 -3.78 -10.93 -5.96
CA VAL A 31 -2.95 -10.38 -7.05
C VAL A 31 -2.01 -9.30 -6.52
N SER A 32 -2.49 -8.42 -5.63
CA SER A 32 -1.66 -7.39 -4.99
C SER A 32 -0.56 -8.01 -4.10
N ALA A 33 -0.88 -9.09 -3.37
CA ALA A 33 0.09 -9.82 -2.58
C ALA A 33 1.14 -10.53 -3.44
N ILE A 34 0.72 -11.15 -4.55
CA ILE A 34 1.59 -11.80 -5.52
C ILE A 34 2.55 -10.78 -6.15
N GLU A 35 2.03 -9.65 -6.65
CA GLU A 35 2.84 -8.57 -7.25
C GLU A 35 3.92 -8.08 -6.28
N ARG A 36 3.56 -7.85 -5.00
CA ARG A 36 4.53 -7.43 -3.97
C ARG A 36 5.58 -8.50 -3.68
N ASN A 37 5.18 -9.76 -3.62
CA ASN A 37 6.10 -10.87 -3.40
C ASN A 37 7.08 -11.03 -4.58
N GLU A 38 6.61 -10.87 -5.81
CA GLU A 38 7.45 -10.88 -7.00
C GLU A 38 8.45 -9.72 -7.00
N MET A 39 8.02 -8.51 -6.64
CA MET A 39 8.91 -7.36 -6.51
C MET A 39 9.99 -7.58 -5.44
N LEU A 40 9.65 -8.20 -4.31
CA LEU A 40 10.63 -8.52 -3.26
C LEU A 40 11.61 -9.63 -3.70
N ALA A 41 11.11 -10.66 -4.39
CA ALA A 41 11.94 -11.70 -4.96
C ALA A 41 12.87 -11.17 -6.04
N TYR A 42 12.41 -10.21 -6.86
CA TYR A 42 13.24 -9.52 -7.83
C TYR A 42 14.35 -8.71 -7.15
N ALA A 43 14.02 -7.95 -6.11
CA ALA A 43 15.00 -7.17 -5.35
C ALA A 43 16.12 -8.05 -4.78
N SER A 44 15.74 -9.15 -4.12
CA SER A 44 16.70 -10.05 -3.47
C SER A 44 17.62 -10.76 -4.45
N ARG A 45 17.13 -11.10 -5.65
CA ARG A 45 17.94 -11.69 -6.72
C ARG A 45 18.85 -10.69 -7.41
N THR A 46 18.41 -9.44 -7.53
CA THR A 46 19.06 -8.43 -8.37
C THR A 46 20.07 -7.58 -7.60
N PHE A 47 19.73 -7.19 -6.37
CA PHE A 47 20.51 -6.24 -5.58
C PHE A 47 21.46 -6.94 -4.61
N VAL A 48 22.34 -7.78 -5.15
CA VAL A 48 23.37 -8.51 -4.38
C VAL A 48 24.73 -7.81 -4.52
N GLY A 49 25.61 -7.98 -3.53
CA GLY A 49 26.97 -7.44 -3.57
C GLY A 49 27.00 -5.92 -3.48
N ALA A 50 27.48 -5.23 -4.52
CA ALA A 50 27.63 -3.77 -4.53
C ALA A 50 26.30 -3.00 -4.33
N HIS A 51 25.15 -3.65 -4.52
CA HIS A 51 23.83 -3.07 -4.35
C HIS A 51 23.12 -3.52 -3.05
N GLU A 52 23.79 -4.24 -2.16
CA GLU A 52 23.20 -4.70 -0.90
C GLU A 52 22.63 -3.56 -0.01
N PRO A 53 23.25 -2.36 0.07
CA PRO A 53 22.66 -1.25 0.81
C PRO A 53 21.28 -0.83 0.27
N LEU A 54 21.08 -0.90 -1.05
CA LEU A 54 19.79 -0.62 -1.69
C LEU A 54 18.75 -1.68 -1.32
N LEU A 55 19.14 -2.96 -1.35
CA LEU A 55 18.28 -4.07 -0.93
C LEU A 55 17.80 -3.88 0.51
N ARG A 56 18.71 -3.58 1.43
CA ARG A 56 18.38 -3.35 2.85
C ARG A 56 17.39 -2.21 3.02
N ARG A 57 17.57 -1.11 2.27
CA ARG A 57 16.66 0.04 2.32
C ARG A 57 15.26 -0.29 1.81
N ILE A 58 15.16 -1.02 0.70
CA ILE A 58 13.87 -1.48 0.15
C ILE A 58 13.15 -2.38 1.16
N LEU A 59 13.86 -3.34 1.75
CA LEU A 59 13.30 -4.26 2.75
C LEU A 59 12.86 -3.54 4.03
N ALA A 60 13.69 -2.62 4.53
CA ALA A 60 13.36 -1.81 5.70
C ALA A 60 12.14 -0.91 5.44
N GLY A 61 12.04 -0.31 4.26
CA GLY A 61 10.88 0.45 3.81
C GLY A 61 9.61 -0.42 3.76
N TYR A 62 9.70 -1.61 3.16
CA TYR A 62 8.57 -2.54 3.12
C TYR A 62 8.09 -2.96 4.52
N GLN A 63 9.01 -3.38 5.38
CA GLN A 63 8.69 -3.80 6.75
C GLN A 63 8.09 -2.67 7.58
N SER A 64 8.66 -1.47 7.47
CA SER A 64 8.16 -0.28 8.18
C SER A 64 6.76 0.11 7.70
N ALA A 65 6.53 0.11 6.38
CA ALA A 65 5.21 0.38 5.81
C ALA A 65 4.16 -0.64 6.29
N LYS A 66 4.50 -1.95 6.27
CA LYS A 66 3.60 -3.01 6.76
C LYS A 66 3.30 -2.86 8.25
N ARG A 67 4.31 -2.58 9.07
CA ARG A 67 4.15 -2.38 10.51
C ARG A 67 3.24 -1.18 10.80
N LEU A 68 3.43 -0.08 10.09
CA LEU A 68 2.65 1.14 10.26
C LEU A 68 1.20 0.97 9.79
N GLN A 69 0.99 0.24 8.69
CA GLN A 69 -0.35 -0.14 8.24
C GLN A 69 -1.07 -0.95 9.33
N LEU A 70 -0.44 -1.97 9.91
CA LEU A 70 -1.02 -2.78 10.99
C LEU A 70 -1.30 -1.96 12.26
N LEU A 71 -0.35 -1.10 12.66
CA LEU A 71 -0.52 -0.24 13.84
C LEU A 71 -1.70 0.74 13.67
N GLY A 72 -1.89 1.29 12.47
CA GLY A 72 -3.03 2.16 12.20
C GLY A 72 -4.37 1.42 12.24
N MET A 73 -4.43 0.18 11.75
CA MET A 73 -5.65 -0.64 11.87
C MET A 73 -5.97 -0.95 13.34
N ALA A 74 -4.95 -1.32 14.13
CA ALA A 74 -5.13 -1.54 15.56
C ALA A 74 -5.57 -0.26 16.29
N GLY A 75 -4.94 0.87 15.96
CA GLY A 75 -5.31 2.18 16.51
C GLY A 75 -6.74 2.58 16.18
N TYR A 76 -7.20 2.31 14.96
CA TYR A 76 -8.59 2.53 14.56
C TYR A 76 -9.57 1.74 15.42
N VAL A 77 -9.33 0.43 15.62
CA VAL A 77 -10.21 -0.41 16.43
C VAL A 77 -10.27 0.09 17.87
N VAL A 78 -9.13 0.43 18.46
CA VAL A 78 -9.08 0.99 19.83
C VAL A 78 -9.88 2.30 19.91
N ALA A 79 -9.68 3.21 18.97
CA ALA A 79 -10.43 4.47 18.93
C ALA A 79 -11.94 4.24 18.77
N ALA A 80 -12.34 3.29 17.90
CA ALA A 80 -13.75 2.97 17.69
C ALA A 80 -14.42 2.39 18.96
N LEU A 81 -13.70 1.58 19.75
CA LEU A 81 -14.19 1.07 21.03
C LEU A 81 -14.31 2.17 22.09
N VAL A 82 -13.35 3.10 22.13
CA VAL A 82 -13.42 4.27 23.04
C VAL A 82 -14.63 5.13 22.70
N VAL A 83 -14.88 5.42 21.42
CA VAL A 83 -16.06 6.19 21.00
C VAL A 83 -17.34 5.43 21.30
N LEU A 84 -17.38 4.10 21.11
CA LEU A 84 -18.53 3.28 21.52
C LEU A 84 -18.85 3.46 23.00
N ALA A 85 -17.84 3.40 23.89
CA ALA A 85 -18.04 3.59 25.32
C ALA A 85 -18.65 4.97 25.64
N VAL A 86 -18.20 6.02 24.94
CA VAL A 86 -18.76 7.38 25.07
C VAL A 86 -20.22 7.44 24.57
N VAL A 87 -20.51 6.84 23.41
CA VAL A 87 -21.87 6.76 22.84
C VAL A 87 -22.85 6.05 23.78
N LEU A 88 -22.40 4.99 24.45
CA LEU A 88 -23.23 4.27 25.42
C LEU A 88 -23.46 5.07 26.70
N ALA A 89 -22.49 5.88 27.13
CA ALA A 89 -22.62 6.74 28.30
C ALA A 89 -23.51 7.98 28.06
N LEU A 90 -23.75 8.37 26.81
CA LEU A 90 -24.59 9.52 26.46
C LEU A 90 -26.08 9.24 26.78
N PRO A 91 -26.80 10.16 27.44
CA PRO A 91 -28.20 10.02 27.82
C PRO A 91 -29.16 10.25 26.63
N LEU A 92 -28.90 9.56 25.52
CA LEU A 92 -29.79 9.51 24.35
C LEU A 92 -30.99 8.62 24.67
N GLN A 93 -32.18 9.00 24.19
CA GLN A 93 -33.47 8.28 24.37
C GLN A 93 -33.54 6.92 23.65
N MET A 94 -32.42 6.43 23.13
CA MET A 94 -32.32 5.21 22.34
C MET A 94 -31.87 4.04 23.23
N GLU A 95 -32.34 2.83 22.95
CA GLU A 95 -31.86 1.64 23.67
C GLU A 95 -30.37 1.39 23.43
N ALA A 96 -29.68 0.83 24.43
CA ALA A 96 -28.23 0.61 24.37
C ALA A 96 -27.81 -0.31 23.21
N GLU A 97 -28.61 -1.34 22.92
CA GLU A 97 -28.38 -2.24 21.78
C GLU A 97 -28.48 -1.50 20.45
N LEU A 98 -29.50 -0.65 20.29
CA LEU A 98 -29.68 0.15 19.08
C LEU A 98 -28.54 1.15 18.90
N LYS A 99 -28.03 1.76 20.00
CA LYS A 99 -26.83 2.64 19.96
C LYS A 99 -25.61 1.87 19.47
N ALA A 100 -25.39 0.66 19.99
CA ALA A 100 -24.25 -0.16 19.61
C ALA A 100 -24.32 -0.57 18.13
N ILE A 101 -25.49 -0.99 17.64
CA ILE A 101 -25.68 -1.37 16.24
C ILE A 101 -25.49 -0.16 15.31
N ALA A 102 -26.11 0.97 15.64
CA ALA A 102 -25.97 2.20 14.85
C ALA A 102 -24.51 2.66 14.79
N TRP A 103 -23.81 2.65 15.93
CA TRP A 103 -22.38 2.97 15.99
C TRP A 103 -21.53 1.99 15.18
N ALA A 104 -21.78 0.68 15.32
CA ALA A 104 -21.05 -0.34 14.56
C ALA A 104 -21.20 -0.13 13.05
N GLY A 105 -22.38 0.24 12.57
CA GLY A 105 -22.61 0.62 11.18
C GLY A 105 -21.79 1.83 10.75
N VAL A 106 -21.79 2.89 11.55
CA VAL A 106 -20.98 4.11 11.29
C VAL A 106 -19.49 3.80 11.28
N ALA A 107 -19.01 3.03 12.27
CA ALA A 107 -17.62 2.61 12.36
C ALA A 107 -17.22 1.73 11.16
N ALA A 108 -18.05 0.78 10.75
CA ALA A 108 -17.76 -0.05 9.58
C ALA A 108 -17.64 0.79 8.29
N LEU A 109 -18.55 1.75 8.07
CA LEU A 109 -18.49 2.64 6.92
C LEU A 109 -17.24 3.55 6.96
N ALA A 110 -16.93 4.11 8.13
CA ALA A 110 -15.73 4.91 8.32
C ALA A 110 -14.44 4.08 8.09
N PHE A 111 -14.45 2.80 8.47
CA PHE A 111 -13.32 1.90 8.26
C PHE A 111 -13.05 1.66 6.77
N ILE A 112 -14.09 1.51 5.94
CA ILE A 112 -13.96 1.35 4.49
C ILE A 112 -13.22 2.54 3.86
N ALA A 113 -13.50 3.77 4.30
CA ALA A 113 -12.79 4.96 3.82
C ALA A 113 -11.39 5.10 4.45
N PHE A 114 -11.24 4.72 5.71
CA PHE A 114 -9.98 4.81 6.45
C PHE A 114 -8.89 3.92 5.86
N ILE A 115 -9.20 2.66 5.50
CA ILE A 115 -8.21 1.71 4.98
C ILE A 115 -7.41 2.26 3.78
N PRO A 116 -8.03 2.69 2.66
CA PRO A 116 -7.29 3.18 1.51
C PRO A 116 -6.54 4.48 1.84
N ALA A 117 -7.15 5.40 2.60
CA ALA A 117 -6.50 6.65 3.00
C ALA A 117 -5.24 6.40 3.84
N TRP A 118 -5.33 5.48 4.81
CA TRP A 118 -4.21 5.12 5.68
C TRP A 118 -3.10 4.41 4.91
N ILE A 119 -3.45 3.50 4.00
CA ILE A 119 -2.48 2.82 3.13
C ILE A 119 -1.75 3.84 2.24
N LEU A 120 -2.48 4.80 1.65
CA LEU A 120 -1.87 5.87 0.86
C LEU A 120 -0.94 6.73 1.71
N LEU A 121 -1.36 7.14 2.90
CA LEU A 121 -0.51 7.92 3.80
C LEU A 121 0.77 7.17 4.20
N CYS A 122 0.66 5.89 4.55
CA CYS A 122 1.79 5.04 4.88
C CYS A 122 2.78 4.95 3.72
N ASN A 123 2.28 4.76 2.49
CA ASN A 123 3.11 4.52 1.32
C ASN A 123 3.65 5.79 0.66
N HIS A 124 2.99 6.94 0.79
CA HIS A 124 3.40 8.18 0.13
C HIS A 124 4.10 9.17 1.06
N VAL A 125 3.76 9.17 2.34
CA VAL A 125 4.23 10.21 3.28
C VAL A 125 5.17 9.62 4.32
N LEU A 126 4.77 8.53 4.97
CA LEU A 126 5.49 8.04 6.15
C LEU A 126 6.65 7.11 5.78
N VAL A 127 6.49 6.27 4.77
CA VAL A 127 7.52 5.34 4.31
C VAL A 127 7.55 5.27 2.77
N PRO A 128 8.06 6.33 2.11
CA PRO A 128 7.99 6.45 0.65
C PRO A 128 8.93 5.48 -0.08
N ASP A 129 10.00 5.00 0.59
CA ASP A 129 11.03 4.17 -0.02
C ASP A 129 10.47 2.91 -0.72
N TRP A 130 9.50 2.23 -0.10
CA TRP A 130 8.84 1.07 -0.70
C TRP A 130 8.04 1.45 -1.95
N ASN A 131 7.30 2.57 -1.89
CA ASN A 131 6.48 3.03 -2.99
C ASN A 131 7.31 3.54 -4.17
N THR A 132 8.44 4.20 -3.90
CA THR A 132 9.42 4.60 -4.90
C THR A 132 9.97 3.37 -5.65
N TYR A 133 10.34 2.32 -4.92
CA TYR A 133 10.77 1.06 -5.52
C TYR A 133 9.67 0.38 -6.34
N ALA A 134 8.46 0.23 -5.79
CA ALA A 134 7.34 -0.39 -6.49
C ALA A 134 6.97 0.36 -7.78
N THR A 135 7.00 1.70 -7.73
CA THR A 135 6.76 2.57 -8.89
C THR A 135 7.86 2.42 -9.94
N TRP A 136 9.12 2.30 -9.51
CA TRP A 136 10.24 2.03 -10.40
C TRP A 136 10.08 0.66 -11.09
N CYS A 137 9.76 -0.40 -10.34
CA CYS A 137 9.53 -1.74 -10.91
C CYS A 137 8.47 -1.74 -12.02
N ARG A 138 7.32 -1.08 -11.80
CA ARG A 138 6.25 -0.99 -12.79
C ARG A 138 6.61 -0.18 -14.03
N ARG A 139 7.50 0.80 -13.88
CA ARG A 139 7.92 1.70 -14.97
C ARG A 139 9.17 1.22 -15.70
N ARG A 140 9.95 0.34 -15.09
CA ARG A 140 11.22 -0.16 -15.63
C ARG A 140 11.06 -0.69 -17.05
N ASP A 141 10.12 -1.60 -17.25
CA ASP A 141 9.95 -2.28 -18.54
C ASP A 141 9.32 -1.39 -19.61
N ARG A 142 8.52 -0.38 -19.21
CA ARG A 142 7.86 0.55 -20.14
C ARG A 142 8.73 1.75 -20.53
N LYS A 143 9.61 2.21 -19.63
CA LYS A 143 10.40 3.46 -19.80
C LYS A 143 11.90 3.21 -19.88
N GLY A 144 12.36 1.96 -19.82
CA GLY A 144 13.78 1.63 -19.85
C GLY A 144 14.57 2.21 -18.67
N LEU A 145 13.94 2.35 -17.49
CA LEU A 145 14.60 2.95 -16.32
C LEU A 145 15.77 2.09 -15.85
N GLY A 146 16.90 2.74 -15.61
CA GLY A 146 18.11 2.10 -15.11
C GLY A 146 18.11 2.03 -13.58
N PHE A 147 19.10 1.31 -13.03
CA PHE A 147 19.34 1.32 -11.58
C PHE A 147 19.76 2.70 -11.09
N ALA A 148 20.48 3.49 -11.89
CA ALA A 148 20.87 4.86 -11.53
C ALA A 148 19.65 5.75 -11.18
N ASP A 149 18.52 5.57 -11.88
CA ASP A 149 17.28 6.29 -11.61
C ASP A 149 16.65 5.90 -10.27
N LEU A 150 16.74 4.62 -9.90
CA LEU A 150 16.29 4.12 -8.60
C LEU A 150 17.15 4.69 -7.47
N TYR A 151 18.48 4.69 -7.62
CA TYR A 151 19.40 5.28 -6.65
C TYR A 151 19.11 6.77 -6.46
N LYS A 152 18.96 7.52 -7.56
CA LYS A 152 18.63 8.95 -7.52
C LYS A 152 17.31 9.22 -6.83
N SER A 153 16.25 8.46 -7.14
CA SER A 153 14.92 8.63 -6.52
C SER A 153 14.89 8.30 -5.03
N LEU A 154 15.78 7.42 -4.57
CA LEU A 154 15.97 7.12 -3.14
C LEU A 154 17.00 8.06 -2.47
N GLY A 155 17.62 8.98 -3.20
CA GLY A 155 18.68 9.85 -2.67
C GLY A 155 19.93 9.08 -2.24
N MET A 156 20.23 7.96 -2.91
CA MET A 156 21.41 7.14 -2.67
C MET A 156 22.47 7.38 -3.75
N ASN A 157 23.74 7.28 -3.36
CA ASN A 157 24.85 7.32 -4.31
C ASN A 157 24.94 5.99 -5.07
N TYR A 158 25.00 6.07 -6.40
CA TYR A 158 25.19 4.90 -7.24
C TYR A 158 26.59 4.32 -6.99
N PRO A 159 26.74 3.01 -6.74
CA PRO A 159 28.05 2.44 -6.48
C PRO A 159 28.94 2.60 -7.72
N PRO A 160 30.23 2.95 -7.54
CA PRO A 160 31.17 3.04 -8.65
C PRO A 160 31.29 1.67 -9.33
N ALA A 161 31.47 1.68 -10.65
CA ALA A 161 31.79 0.46 -11.38
C ALA A 161 33.04 -0.17 -10.76
N ARG A 162 32.99 -1.48 -10.49
CA ARG A 162 34.13 -2.22 -9.93
C ARG A 162 35.30 -2.04 -10.92
N ASP A 163 36.34 -1.33 -10.50
CA ASP A 163 37.55 -1.16 -11.30
C ASP A 163 38.10 -2.54 -11.65
N ARG A 164 38.14 -2.87 -12.94
CA ARG A 164 38.72 -4.12 -13.45
C ARG A 164 40.23 -3.96 -13.62
N SER A 165 40.91 -3.49 -12.57
CA SER A 165 42.35 -3.20 -12.61
C SER A 165 43.09 -3.93 -11.50
N VAL A 166 42.83 -5.23 -11.36
CA VAL A 166 43.74 -6.17 -10.68
C VAL A 166 43.60 -7.51 -11.39
N ASP A 167 44.29 -7.63 -12.53
CA ASP A 167 44.79 -8.91 -13.05
C ASP A 167 46.30 -8.97 -12.74
#